data_AF-A0A356BC64-F1
#
_entry.id   AF-A0A356BC64-F1
#
_cell.length_a   1.000
_cell.length_b   1.000
_cell.length_c   1.000
_cell.angle_alpha   90.00
_cell.angle_beta   90.00
_cell.angle_gamma   90.00
#
_symmetry.space_group_name_H-M   'P 1'
#
loop_
_entity.id
_entity.type
_entity.pdbx_description
1 polymer ?
#
loop_
_entity_poly.entity_id
_entity_poly.type
_entity_poly.pdbx_seq_one_letter_code
_entity_poly.pdbx_strand_id
1 'polypeptide(L)' 'MITTLYGIKNCDTIKKARSWLEQHQIAYQFVDYRTDGLTQDQLTNF' A
#
# COMPACT_ATOMS: atom_id res chain seq x y z
N MET A 1 12.39 -10.57 -4.09
CA MET A 1 12.06 -9.15 -3.90
C MET A 1 10.55 -9.03 -3.96
N ILE A 2 9.90 -8.54 -2.90
CA ILE A 2 8.43 -8.43 -2.80
C ILE A 2 8.02 -6.99 -3.05
N THR A 3 6.91 -6.77 -3.75
CA THR A 3 6.44 -5.43 -4.07
C THR A 3 5.63 -4.89 -2.89
N THR A 4 6.15 -3.90 -2.17
CA THR A 4 5.39 -3.28 -1.07
C THR A 4 4.50 -2.17 -1.61
N LEU A 5 3.18 -2.36 -1.49
CA LEU A 5 2.16 -1.39 -1.84
C LEU A 5 1.77 -0.62 -0.59
N TYR A 6 2.16 0.64 -0.52
CA TYR A 6 1.73 1.52 0.55
C TYR A 6 0.45 2.26 0.16
N GLY A 7 -0.50 2.38 1.08
CA GLY A 7 -1.75 3.06 0.77
C GLY A 7 -2.70 3.22 1.94
N ILE A 8 -3.90 3.70 1.64
CA ILE A 8 -5.01 3.81 2.59
C ILE A 8 -6.11 2.86 2.13
N LYS A 9 -6.57 1.94 2.99
CA LYS A 9 -7.54 0.90 2.62
C LYS A 9 -8.85 1.47 2.04
N ASN A 10 -9.18 2.69 2.43
CA ASN A 10 -10.41 3.38 2.04
C ASN A 10 -10.26 4.28 0.81
N CYS A 11 -9.10 4.25 0.12
CA CYS A 11 -8.91 4.93 -1.16
C CYS A 11 -9.25 3.99 -2.31
N ASP A 12 -10.12 4.42 -3.23
CA ASP A 12 -10.52 3.64 -4.40
C ASP A 12 -9.34 3.27 -5.31
N THR A 13 -8.30 4.11 -5.37
CA THR A 13 -7.07 3.83 -6.12
C THR A 13 -6.33 2.60 -5.59
N ILE A 14 -6.27 2.43 -4.27
CA ILE A 14 -5.59 1.31 -3.63
C ILE A 14 -6.37 0.01 -3.82
N LYS A 15 -7.70 0.06 -3.80
CA LYS A 15 -8.54 -1.10 -4.12
C LYS A 15 -8.27 -1.58 -5.55
N LYS A 16 -8.22 -0.66 -6.52
CA LYS A 16 -7.90 -0.99 -7.91
C LYS A 16 -6.48 -1.55 -8.07
N ALA A 17 -5.49 -0.95 -7.41
CA ALA A 17 -4.11 -1.43 -7.45
C ALA A 17 -3.97 -2.84 -6.86
N ARG A 18 -4.63 -3.13 -5.73
CA ARG A 18 -4.66 -4.47 -5.14
C ARG A 18 -5.32 -5.49 -6.06
N SER A 19 -6.49 -5.17 -6.61
CA SER A 19 -7.15 -6.08 -7.56
C SER A 19 -6.29 -6.35 -8.79
N TRP A 20 -5.58 -5.35 -9.32
CA TRP A 20 -4.66 -5.56 -10.43
C TRP A 20 -3.48 -6.48 -10.05
N LEU A 21 -2.86 -6.27 -8.89
CA LEU A 21 -1.77 -7.12 -8.42
C LEU A 21 -2.23 -8.56 -8.17
N GLU A 22 -3.44 -8.76 -7.61
CA GLU A 22 -4.05 -10.07 -7.44
C GLU A 22 -4.36 -10.75 -8.77
N GLN A 23 -4.91 -10.01 -9.75
CA GLN A 23 -5.18 -10.53 -11.09
C GLN A 23 -3.91 -10.97 -11.82
N HIS A 24 -2.81 -10.26 -11.60
CA HIS A 24 -1.51 -10.59 -12.16
C HIS A 24 -0.72 -11.60 -11.31
N GLN A 25 -1.30 -12.12 -10.22
CA GLN A 25 -0.66 -13.03 -9.25
C GLN A 25 0.70 -12.53 -8.75
N ILE A 26 0.85 -11.20 -8.64
CA ILE A 26 2.08 -10.57 -8.17
C ILE A 26 2.05 -10.64 -6.64
N ALA A 27 3.07 -11.21 -6.03
CA ALA A 27 3.21 -11.18 -4.58
C ALA A 27 3.49 -9.74 -4.12
N TYR A 28 2.54 -9.16 -3.38
CA TYR A 28 2.66 -7.81 -2.82
C TYR A 28 2.34 -7.78 -1.34
N GLN A 29 2.91 -6.80 -0.66
CA GLN A 29 2.64 -6.53 0.75
C GLN A 29 1.92 -5.18 0.87
N PHE A 30 0.69 -5.18 1.37
CA PHE A 30 -0.08 -3.96 1.55
C PHE A 30 0.19 -3.36 2.94
N VAL A 31 0.63 -2.09 2.97
CA VAL A 31 0.87 -1.34 4.20
C VAL A 31 -0.13 -0.19 4.29
N ASP A 32 -0.91 -0.16 5.38
CA ASP A 32 -1.96 0.83 5.59
C ASP A 32 -1.48 2.03 6.40
N TYR A 33 -1.39 3.20 5.77
CA TYR A 33 -0.92 4.43 6.42
C TYR A 33 -1.85 4.96 7.53
N ARG A 34 -3.15 4.62 7.50
CA ARG A 34 -4.11 5.11 8.51
C ARG A 34 -4.12 4.24 9.77
N THR A 35 -3.87 2.95 9.62
CA THR A 35 -3.96 1.97 10.69
C THR A 35 -2.65 1.85 11.46
N ASP A 36 -1.51 1.95 10.75
CA ASP A 36 -0.19 1.98 11.38
C ASP A 36 0.13 3.35 12.02
N GLY A 37 -0.64 4.38 11.64
CA GLY A 37 -0.37 5.76 11.96
C GLY A 37 0.72 6.29 11.03
N LEU A 38 0.48 7.43 10.38
CA LEU A 38 1.55 8.16 9.71
C LEU A 38 2.51 8.68 10.79
N THR A 39 3.49 7.86 11.17
CA THR A 39 4.60 8.32 11.99
C THR A 39 5.33 9.37 11.17
N GLN A 40 5.51 10.56 11.73
CA GLN A 40 6.20 11.70 11.10
C GLN A 40 7.50 11.31 10.38
N ASP A 41 8.17 10.27 10.88
CA ASP A 41 9.38 9.64 10.36
C ASP A 41 9.28 9.18 8.88
N GLN A 42 8.11 8.66 8.46
CA GLN A 42 7.90 8.21 7.06
C GLN A 42 7.64 9.35 6.09
N LEU A 43 7.25 10.54 6.60
CA LEU A 43 6.97 11.73 5.78
C LEU A 43 8.23 12.55 5.49
N THR A 44 9.31 12.29 6.22
CA THR A 44 10.56 13.06 6.13
C THR A 44 11.53 12.54 5.08
N ASN A 45 11.33 11.32 4.56
CA ASN A 45 12.28 10.71 3.62
C ASN A 45 11.73 10.66 2.19
N PHE A 46 11.59 11.84 1.58
CA PHE A 46 11.45 12.02 0.12
C PHE A 46 12.82 12.09 -0.55
#